data_AF-A0A914FPG1-F1
#
_entry.id   AF-A0A914FPG1-F1
#
_cell.length_a   1.000
_cell.length_b   1.000
_cell.length_c   1.000
_cell.angle_alpha   90.00
_cell.angle_beta   90.00
_cell.angle_gamma   90.00
#
_symmetry.space_group_name_H-M   'P 1'
#
loop_
_entity.id
_entity.type
_entity.pdbx_description
1 polymer ?
#
loop_
_entity_poly.entity_id
_entity_poly.type
_entity_poly.pdbx_seq_one_letter_code
_entity_poly.pdbx_strand_id
1 'polypeptide(L)'
;MGVQLTIAKTNSASNKRLALQALKRKKNLEKQQQHIDGVLQTLEYQKSTLENASINAEVLGVLATTSKSLKDAHKGMDIDKVQDIMEEISEQHDIGKEIEEAISNQNPLNIDENELLAELDELAEETLTQEGLKVPSQIDNDIEELESNKDALFPAQSKQKKRIAQMA
;
A
#
# COMPACT_ATOMS: atom_id res chain seq x y z
N MET A 1 10.69 49.15 -1.23
CA MET A 1 10.84 49.74 0.12
C MET A 1 12.18 50.42 0.38
N GLY A 2 13.30 49.95 -0.18
CA GLY A 2 14.64 50.50 0.07
C GLY A 2 14.78 52.00 -0.20
N VAL A 3 14.20 52.52 -1.28
CA VAL A 3 14.29 53.95 -1.66
C VAL A 3 13.78 54.89 -0.56
N GLN A 4 12.64 54.59 0.06
CA GLN A 4 12.08 55.47 1.10
C GLN A 4 12.84 55.40 2.41
N LEU A 5 13.46 54.26 2.70
CA LEU A 5 14.38 54.13 3.82
C LEU A 5 15.66 54.95 3.59
N THR A 6 16.20 54.94 2.37
CA THR A 6 17.37 55.74 2.01
C THR A 6 17.08 57.25 2.08
N ILE A 7 15.93 57.70 1.57
CA ILE A 7 15.51 59.11 1.66
C ILE A 7 15.31 59.52 3.13
N ALA A 8 14.71 58.67 3.95
CA ALA A 8 14.54 58.93 5.38
C ALA A 8 15.88 59.01 6.13
N LYS A 9 16.83 58.12 5.83
CA LYS A 9 18.17 58.11 6.47
C LYS A 9 18.98 59.34 6.10
N THR A 10 19.03 59.68 4.82
CA THR A 10 19.82 60.83 4.29
C THR A 10 19.29 62.19 4.77
N ASN A 11 17.98 62.31 5.03
CA ASN A 11 17.36 63.56 5.46
C ASN A 11 17.04 63.62 6.96
N SER A 12 17.48 62.62 7.73
CA SER A 12 17.13 62.49 9.15
C SER A 12 17.58 63.67 10.02
N ALA A 13 18.78 64.22 9.75
CA ALA A 13 19.34 65.37 10.47
C ALA A 13 19.06 66.73 9.80
N SER A 14 18.98 66.77 8.45
CA SER A 14 18.88 68.02 7.68
C SER A 14 17.44 68.44 7.38
N ASN A 15 16.53 67.50 7.13
CA ASN A 15 15.14 67.80 6.74
C ASN A 15 14.17 66.77 7.34
N LYS A 16 13.88 66.97 8.62
CA LYS A 16 13.00 66.10 9.42
C LYS A 16 11.62 65.89 8.79
N ARG A 17 11.05 66.91 8.13
CA ARG A 17 9.72 66.83 7.49
C ARG A 17 9.74 65.85 6.32
N LEU A 18 10.76 65.94 5.46
CA LEU A 18 10.92 65.04 4.32
C LEU A 18 11.17 63.59 4.77
N ALA A 19 12.02 63.41 5.79
CA ALA A 19 12.28 62.10 6.37
C ALA A 19 11.01 61.45 6.97
N LEU A 20 10.19 62.23 7.68
CA LEU A 20 8.91 61.76 8.23
C LEU A 20 7.92 61.35 7.13
N GLN A 21 7.84 62.11 6.04
CA GLN A 21 6.97 61.78 4.91
C GLN A 21 7.40 60.47 4.23
N ALA A 22 8.71 60.27 4.05
CA ALA A 22 9.27 59.04 3.50
C ALA A 22 8.98 57.82 4.41
N LEU A 23 9.12 57.97 5.73
CA LEU A 23 8.78 56.92 6.70
C LEU A 23 7.28 56.59 6.70
N LYS A 24 6.40 57.59 6.63
CA LYS A 24 4.95 57.37 6.53
C LYS A 24 4.60 56.58 5.27
N ARG A 25 5.22 56.92 4.13
CA ARG A 25 5.02 56.19 2.86
C ARG A 25 5.52 54.76 2.95
N LYS A 26 6.70 54.52 3.55
CA LYS A 26 7.22 53.17 3.82
C LYS A 26 6.24 52.35 4.66
N LYS A 27 5.79 52.89 5.79
CA LYS A 27 4.88 52.19 6.72
C LYS A 27 3.53 51.84 6.07
N ASN A 28 3.02 52.69 5.18
CA ASN A 28 1.80 52.39 4.42
C ASN A 28 2.00 51.24 3.44
N LEU A 29 3.15 51.21 2.74
CA LEU A 29 3.48 50.11 1.83
C LEU A 29 3.68 48.79 2.58
N GLU A 30 4.30 48.81 3.76
CA GLU A 30 4.44 47.63 4.62
C GLU A 30 3.08 47.06 5.04
N LYS A 31 2.13 47.93 5.42
CA LYS A 31 0.76 47.51 5.74
C LYS A 31 0.04 46.91 4.53
N GLN A 32 0.20 47.51 3.35
CA GLN A 32 -0.38 46.98 2.12
C GLN A 32 0.20 45.62 1.77
N GLN A 33 1.51 45.44 1.95
CA GLN A 33 2.16 44.15 1.74
C GLN A 33 1.60 43.09 2.70
N GLN A 34 1.54 43.37 3.99
CA GLN A 34 0.96 42.44 4.98
C GLN A 34 -0.49 42.06 4.65
N HIS A 35 -1.28 43.01 4.16
CA HIS A 35 -2.64 42.74 3.71
C HIS A 35 -2.67 41.83 2.49
N ILE A 36 -1.85 42.11 1.48
CA ILE A 36 -1.72 41.28 0.27
C ILE A 36 -1.28 39.87 0.63
N ASP A 37 -0.30 39.71 1.53
CA ASP A 37 0.19 38.41 1.97
C ASP A 37 -0.93 37.58 2.63
N GLY A 38 -1.76 38.21 3.47
CA GLY A 38 -2.92 37.55 4.07
C GLY A 38 -4.02 37.18 3.06
N VAL A 39 -4.27 38.04 2.06
CA VAL A 39 -5.19 37.73 0.96
C VAL A 39 -4.64 36.59 0.10
N LEU A 40 -3.34 36.58 -0.19
CA LEU A 40 -2.68 35.52 -0.95
C LEU A 40 -2.81 34.17 -0.24
N GLN A 41 -2.53 34.11 1.07
CA GLN A 41 -2.70 32.89 1.87
C GLN A 41 -4.16 32.37 1.82
N THR A 42 -5.13 33.30 1.85
CA THR A 42 -6.55 32.94 1.74
C THR A 42 -6.88 32.36 0.36
N LEU A 43 -6.35 32.97 -0.71
CA LEU A 43 -6.54 32.48 -2.09
C LEU A 43 -5.87 31.12 -2.32
N GLU A 44 -4.68 30.90 -1.76
CA GLU A 44 -3.99 29.61 -1.83
C GLU A 44 -4.79 28.51 -1.14
N TYR A 45 -5.35 28.80 0.05
CA TYR A 45 -6.24 27.87 0.75
C TYR A 45 -7.50 27.56 -0.06
N GLN A 46 -8.15 28.59 -0.63
CA GLN A 46 -9.33 28.43 -1.48
C GLN A 46 -9.03 27.63 -2.75
N LYS A 47 -7.89 27.89 -3.39
CA LYS A 47 -7.41 27.13 -4.55
C LYS A 47 -7.25 25.65 -4.20
N SER A 48 -6.54 25.32 -3.13
CA SER A 48 -6.38 23.93 -2.69
C SER A 48 -7.72 23.26 -2.38
N THR A 49 -8.66 23.99 -1.77
CA THR A 49 -10.01 23.50 -1.52
C THR A 49 -10.75 23.19 -2.83
N LEU A 50 -10.66 24.08 -3.83
CA LEU A 50 -11.27 23.87 -5.15
C LEU A 50 -10.64 22.70 -5.91
N GLU A 51 -9.32 22.54 -5.85
CA GLU A 51 -8.60 21.41 -6.45
C GLU A 51 -9.06 20.08 -5.84
N ASN A 52 -9.13 20.00 -4.51
CA ASN A 52 -9.65 18.81 -3.82
C ASN A 52 -11.12 18.54 -4.18
N ALA A 53 -11.97 19.57 -4.24
CA ALA A 53 -13.37 19.43 -4.64
C ALA A 53 -13.50 18.92 -6.08
N SER A 54 -12.65 19.42 -7.00
CA SER A 54 -12.63 18.99 -8.40
C SER A 54 -12.21 17.54 -8.54
N ILE A 55 -11.14 17.12 -7.85
CA ILE A 55 -10.69 15.71 -7.84
C ILE A 55 -11.79 14.80 -7.30
N ASN A 56 -12.43 15.18 -6.19
CA ASN A 56 -13.52 14.39 -5.62
C ASN A 56 -14.71 14.28 -6.59
N ALA A 57 -15.05 15.36 -7.29
CA ALA A 57 -16.12 15.34 -8.29
C ALA A 57 -15.78 14.43 -9.48
N GLU A 58 -14.52 14.45 -9.95
CA GLU A 58 -14.04 13.58 -11.03
C GLU A 58 -14.10 12.10 -10.61
N VAL A 59 -13.58 11.76 -9.41
CA VAL A 59 -13.66 10.41 -8.86
C VAL A 59 -15.10 9.93 -8.76
N LEU A 60 -16.01 10.77 -8.26
CA LEU A 60 -17.44 10.44 -8.19
C LEU A 60 -18.05 10.22 -9.58
N GLY A 61 -17.68 11.02 -10.58
CA GLY A 61 -18.12 10.85 -11.97
C GLY A 61 -17.65 9.51 -12.57
N VAL A 62 -16.39 9.14 -12.33
CA VAL A 62 -15.84 7.85 -12.74
C VAL A 62 -16.56 6.71 -12.04
N LEU A 63 -16.76 6.79 -10.72
CA LEU A 63 -17.48 5.77 -9.95
C LEU A 63 -18.92 5.59 -10.42
N ALA A 64 -19.63 6.68 -10.72
CA ALA A 64 -20.99 6.61 -11.26
C ALA A 64 -21.01 5.89 -12.62
N THR A 65 -20.04 6.18 -13.48
CA THR A 65 -19.89 5.52 -14.79
C THR A 65 -19.56 4.04 -14.62
N THR A 66 -18.61 3.71 -13.76
CA THR A 66 -18.23 2.32 -13.44
C THR A 66 -19.41 1.54 -12.86
N SER A 67 -20.15 2.13 -11.91
CA SER A 67 -21.35 1.50 -11.32
C SER A 67 -22.42 1.24 -12.37
N LYS A 68 -22.63 2.17 -13.31
CA LYS A 68 -23.55 1.98 -14.43
C LYS A 68 -23.10 0.85 -15.35
N SER A 69 -21.82 0.82 -15.74
CA SER A 69 -21.26 -0.26 -16.57
C SER A 69 -21.36 -1.62 -15.88
N LEU A 70 -21.09 -1.69 -14.57
CA LEU A 70 -21.23 -2.91 -13.78
C LEU A 70 -22.69 -3.36 -13.73
N LYS A 71 -23.63 -2.42 -13.51
CA LYS A 71 -25.07 -2.71 -13.54
C LYS A 71 -25.52 -3.18 -14.92
N ASP A 72 -25.03 -2.56 -15.99
CA ASP A 72 -25.37 -2.97 -17.36
C ASP A 72 -24.76 -4.33 -17.73
N ALA A 73 -23.54 -4.63 -17.28
CA ALA A 73 -22.92 -5.96 -17.42
C ALA A 73 -23.71 -7.04 -16.66
N HIS A 74 -24.20 -6.73 -15.45
CA HIS A 74 -25.03 -7.65 -14.66
C HIS A 74 -26.51 -7.65 -15.06
N LYS A 75 -26.95 -6.77 -15.95
CA LYS A 75 -28.37 -6.59 -16.32
C LYS A 75 -29.01 -7.81 -16.99
N GLY A 76 -28.18 -8.70 -17.57
CA GLY A 76 -28.60 -9.99 -18.12
C GLY A 76 -28.39 -11.18 -17.18
N MET A 77 -27.66 -10.96 -16.08
CA MET A 77 -27.44 -11.88 -14.96
C MET A 77 -28.54 -11.57 -13.93
N ASP A 78 -29.74 -12.05 -14.21
CA ASP A 78 -30.82 -12.00 -13.22
C ASP A 78 -30.35 -12.70 -11.95
N ILE A 79 -30.69 -12.19 -10.76
CA ILE A 79 -30.35 -12.86 -9.49
C ILE A 79 -30.87 -14.31 -9.50
N ASP A 80 -32.03 -14.52 -10.11
CA ASP A 80 -32.62 -15.84 -10.32
C ASP A 80 -31.71 -16.74 -11.16
N LYS A 81 -31.07 -16.21 -12.22
CA LYS A 81 -30.11 -16.97 -13.03
C LYS A 81 -28.81 -17.29 -12.30
N VAL A 82 -28.38 -16.46 -11.35
CA VAL A 82 -27.21 -16.75 -10.52
C VAL A 82 -27.52 -17.89 -9.56
N GLN A 83 -28.72 -17.93 -8.99
CA GLN A 83 -29.20 -19.04 -8.18
C GLN A 83 -29.27 -20.33 -9.02
N ASP A 84 -29.85 -20.25 -10.23
CA ASP A 84 -29.93 -21.37 -11.17
C ASP A 84 -28.53 -21.91 -11.54
N ILE A 85 -27.56 -21.02 -11.84
CA ILE A 85 -26.18 -21.40 -12.17
C ILE A 85 -25.48 -22.03 -10.96
N MET A 86 -25.71 -21.52 -9.74
CA MET A 86 -25.11 -22.09 -8.52
C MET A 86 -25.69 -23.47 -8.18
N GLU A 87 -26.98 -23.69 -8.45
CA GLU A 87 -27.61 -25.01 -8.36
C GLU A 87 -27.05 -25.97 -9.42
N GLU A 88 -26.91 -25.53 -10.67
CA GLU A 88 -26.35 -26.32 -11.77
C GLU A 88 -24.87 -26.69 -11.51
N ILE A 89 -24.07 -25.78 -10.94
CA ILE A 89 -22.69 -26.06 -10.50
C ILE A 89 -22.65 -27.09 -9.37
N SER A 90 -23.56 -27.00 -8.39
CA SER A 90 -23.64 -27.97 -7.30
C SER A 90 -24.03 -29.35 -7.82
N GLU A 91 -25.00 -29.41 -8.72
CA GLU A 91 -25.45 -30.66 -9.36
C GLU A 91 -24.33 -31.27 -10.21
N GLN A 92 -23.58 -30.47 -10.98
CA GLN A 92 -22.41 -30.93 -11.73
C GLN A 92 -21.27 -31.41 -10.84
N HIS A 93 -21.06 -30.78 -9.69
CA HIS A 93 -20.07 -31.22 -8.71
C HIS A 93 -20.46 -32.58 -8.09
N ASP A 94 -21.75 -32.78 -7.80
CA ASP A 94 -22.25 -34.05 -7.28
C ASP A 94 -22.19 -35.17 -8.34
N ILE A 95 -22.49 -34.87 -9.60
CA ILE A 95 -22.24 -35.78 -10.74
C ILE A 95 -20.75 -36.12 -10.85
N GLY A 96 -19.86 -35.13 -10.71
CA GLY A 96 -18.42 -35.33 -10.72
C GLY A 96 -17.95 -36.30 -9.63
N LYS A 97 -18.51 -36.18 -8.42
CA LYS A 97 -18.26 -37.13 -7.32
C LYS A 97 -18.81 -38.51 -7.61
N GLU A 98 -20.04 -38.63 -8.11
CA GLU A 98 -20.59 -39.93 -8.49
C GLU A 98 -19.77 -40.60 -9.59
N ILE A 99 -19.23 -39.83 -10.54
CA ILE A 99 -18.31 -40.33 -11.56
C ILE A 99 -16.99 -40.78 -10.94
N GLU A 100 -16.40 -39.98 -10.04
CA GLU A 100 -15.17 -40.33 -9.32
C GLU A 100 -15.34 -41.60 -8.49
N GLU A 101 -16.44 -41.70 -7.74
CA GLU A 101 -16.79 -42.89 -6.95
C GLU A 101 -17.08 -44.09 -7.85
N ALA A 102 -17.78 -43.93 -8.97
CA ALA A 102 -18.05 -45.01 -9.90
C ALA A 102 -16.78 -45.50 -10.63
N ILE A 103 -15.87 -44.59 -11.00
CA ILE A 103 -14.58 -44.94 -11.59
C ILE A 103 -13.68 -45.61 -10.54
N SER A 104 -13.63 -45.07 -9.32
CA SER A 104 -12.84 -45.62 -8.22
C SER A 104 -13.37 -46.98 -7.74
N ASN A 105 -14.68 -47.22 -7.81
CA ASN A 105 -15.30 -48.50 -7.44
C ASN A 105 -15.24 -49.56 -8.55
N GLN A 106 -15.00 -49.19 -9.81
CA GLN A 106 -14.88 -50.13 -10.92
C GLN A 106 -13.55 -50.88 -10.95
N ASN A 107 -12.55 -50.40 -10.22
CA ASN A 107 -11.33 -51.14 -9.96
C ASN A 107 -10.83 -50.72 -8.58
N PRO A 108 -11.16 -51.46 -7.49
CA PRO A 108 -10.40 -51.32 -6.26
C PRO A 108 -8.96 -51.65 -6.65
N LEU A 109 -8.13 -50.62 -6.84
CA LEU A 109 -6.71 -50.82 -6.95
C LEU A 109 -6.35 -51.43 -5.60
N ASN A 110 -6.18 -52.76 -5.59
CA ASN A 110 -5.55 -53.48 -4.49
C ASN A 110 -4.09 -53.06 -4.51
N ILE A 111 -3.85 -51.83 -4.08
CA ILE A 111 -2.52 -51.33 -3.80
C ILE A 111 -2.08 -52.12 -2.57
N ASP A 112 -1.07 -52.96 -2.74
CA ASP A 112 -0.52 -53.73 -1.63
C ASP A 112 0.15 -52.76 -0.67
N GLU A 113 -0.46 -52.53 0.49
CA GLU A 113 0.10 -51.65 1.53
C GLU A 113 1.53 -52.06 1.91
N ASN A 114 1.90 -53.35 1.76
CA ASN A 114 3.25 -53.82 2.03
C ASN A 114 4.27 -53.36 0.97
N GLU A 115 3.86 -53.24 -0.29
CA GLU A 115 4.71 -52.73 -1.38
C GLU A 115 5.00 -51.24 -1.17
N LEU A 116 3.96 -50.45 -0.81
CA LEU A 116 4.12 -49.04 -0.48
C LEU A 116 4.98 -48.80 0.77
N LEU A 117 4.86 -49.64 1.79
CA LEU A 117 5.69 -49.54 2.99
C LEU A 117 7.17 -49.81 2.67
N ALA A 118 7.44 -50.79 1.82
CA ALA A 118 8.81 -51.06 1.36
C ALA A 118 9.39 -49.89 0.54
N GLU A 119 8.61 -49.31 -0.36
CA GLU A 119 9.04 -48.13 -1.14
C GLU A 119 9.25 -46.89 -0.24
N LEU A 120 8.42 -46.72 0.80
CA LEU A 120 8.58 -45.64 1.78
C LEU A 120 9.85 -45.81 2.62
N ASP A 121 10.17 -47.03 3.04
CA ASP A 121 11.39 -47.34 3.77
C ASP A 121 12.64 -47.08 2.91
N GLU A 122 12.60 -47.43 1.61
CA GLU A 122 13.68 -47.16 0.66
C GLU A 122 13.91 -45.65 0.46
N LEU A 123 12.85 -44.86 0.29
CA LEU A 123 12.93 -43.38 0.21
C LEU A 123 13.48 -42.76 1.50
N ALA A 124 13.11 -43.30 2.67
CA ALA A 124 13.65 -42.84 3.95
C ALA A 124 15.17 -43.14 4.06
N GLU A 125 15.62 -44.29 3.58
CA GLU A 125 17.04 -44.63 3.56
C GLU A 125 17.83 -43.76 2.56
N GLU A 126 17.24 -43.43 1.40
CA GLU A 126 17.84 -42.57 0.38
C GLU A 126 18.00 -41.11 0.85
N THR A 127 17.03 -40.58 1.61
CA THR A 127 17.15 -39.25 2.23
C THR A 127 18.23 -39.20 3.32
N LEU A 128 18.34 -40.24 4.15
CA LEU A 128 19.38 -40.35 5.19
C LEU A 128 20.78 -40.49 4.58
N THR A 129 20.93 -41.20 3.47
CA THR A 129 22.22 -41.29 2.75
C THR A 129 22.60 -39.98 2.08
N GLN A 130 21.65 -39.21 1.53
CA GLN A 130 21.95 -37.85 1.03
C GLN A 130 22.41 -36.90 2.14
N GLU A 131 21.84 -36.97 3.34
CA GLU A 131 22.28 -36.15 4.48
C GLU A 131 23.60 -36.63 5.10
N GLY A 132 23.88 -37.95 5.08
CA GLY A 132 25.08 -38.56 5.64
C GLY A 132 26.38 -38.45 4.81
N LEU A 133 26.30 -38.03 3.54
CA LEU A 133 27.46 -37.87 2.65
C LEU A 133 28.11 -36.47 2.65
N LYS A 134 27.62 -35.52 3.45
CA LYS A 134 28.29 -34.22 3.61
C LYS A 134 29.15 -34.19 4.87
N VAL A 135 30.48 -34.32 4.67
CA VAL A 135 31.63 -33.70 5.41
C VAL A 135 32.87 -34.61 5.34
N PRO A 136 34.13 -34.13 5.16
CA PRO A 136 34.64 -32.84 4.62
C PRO A 136 35.88 -32.95 3.68
N SER A 137 36.19 -31.90 2.91
CA SER A 137 37.53 -31.25 2.94
C SER A 137 37.66 -30.08 1.95
N GLN A 138 38.34 -29.03 2.41
CA GLN A 138 38.89 -27.88 1.67
C GLN A 138 37.90 -26.81 1.18
N ILE A 139 37.63 -25.78 2.00
CA ILE A 139 37.85 -24.34 1.65
C ILE A 139 38.04 -23.58 2.99
N ASP A 140 39.28 -23.51 3.48
CA ASP A 140 39.68 -22.80 4.71
C ASP A 140 40.01 -21.31 4.49
N ASN A 141 39.67 -20.70 3.34
CA ASN A 141 40.25 -19.38 2.99
C ASN A 141 39.29 -18.20 2.79
N ASP A 142 37.97 -18.34 2.90
CA ASP A 142 37.04 -17.23 2.60
C ASP A 142 36.22 -16.72 3.81
N ILE A 143 36.56 -17.13 5.04
CA ILE A 143 35.78 -16.76 6.24
C ILE A 143 35.97 -15.29 6.69
N GLU A 144 36.96 -14.56 6.16
CA GLU A 144 37.26 -13.21 6.69
C GLU A 144 36.39 -12.06 6.14
N GLU A 145 35.59 -12.25 5.08
CA GLU A 145 34.89 -11.12 4.43
C GLU A 145 33.37 -11.02 4.73
N LEU A 146 32.74 -12.05 5.32
CA LEU A 146 31.28 -12.08 5.52
C LEU A 146 30.81 -11.70 6.94
N GLU A 147 31.72 -11.49 7.90
CA GLU A 147 31.34 -11.07 9.27
C GLU A 147 30.96 -9.58 9.38
N SER A 148 31.22 -8.78 8.34
CA SER A 148 30.96 -7.33 8.31
C SER A 148 29.48 -6.95 8.06
N ASN A 149 28.62 -7.88 7.62
CA ASN A 149 27.28 -7.54 7.10
C ASN A 149 26.10 -8.25 7.80
N LYS A 150 26.23 -8.64 9.07
CA LYS A 150 25.14 -9.28 9.83
C LYS A 150 23.97 -8.35 10.21
N ASP A 151 24.12 -7.03 10.09
CA ASP A 151 23.08 -6.07 10.51
C ASP A 151 22.06 -5.69 9.42
N ALA A 152 22.23 -6.16 8.18
CA ALA A 152 21.39 -5.72 7.07
C ALA A 152 20.21 -6.65 6.72
N LEU A 153 20.16 -7.89 7.25
CA LEU A 153 19.27 -8.90 6.65
C LEU A 153 18.00 -9.25 7.44
N PHE A 154 17.85 -8.90 8.73
CA PHE A 154 16.61 -9.23 9.46
C PHE A 154 16.22 -8.18 10.53
N PRO A 155 15.45 -7.13 10.20
CA PRO A 155 14.76 -6.34 11.22
C PRO A 155 13.64 -7.20 11.84
N ALA A 156 13.85 -7.62 13.08
CA ALA A 156 12.92 -8.41 13.88
C ALA A 156 11.55 -7.71 14.02
N GLN A 157 10.51 -8.22 13.37
CA GLN A 157 9.13 -7.92 13.73
C GLN A 157 8.63 -8.95 14.73
N SER A 158 8.54 -8.58 16.02
CA SER A 158 7.54 -9.19 16.89
C SER A 158 7.17 -8.29 18.08
N LYS A 159 5.85 -8.25 18.33
CA LYS A 159 5.14 -7.90 19.60
C LYS A 159 4.68 -6.46 19.79
N GLN A 160 3.49 -6.17 19.27
CA GLN A 160 2.50 -5.33 19.96
C GLN A 160 1.16 -6.08 20.08
N LYS A 161 1.05 -6.93 21.10
CA LYS A 161 -0.23 -7.26 21.75
C LYS A 161 -0.04 -7.03 23.24
N LYS A 162 -0.40 -5.83 23.71
CA LYS A 162 -0.84 -5.55 25.09
C LYS A 162 -1.33 -4.11 25.21
N ARG A 163 -2.65 -3.98 25.22
CA ARG A 163 -3.55 -2.91 25.74
C ARG A 163 -4.85 -3.23 24.99
N ILE A 164 -5.92 -3.69 25.60
CA ILE A 164 -6.55 -3.26 26.84
C ILE A 164 -7.21 -4.48 27.49
N ALA A 165 -7.20 -4.51 28.81
CA ALA A 165 -7.90 -5.48 29.64
C ALA A 165 -9.41 -5.47 29.36
N GLN A 166 -10.00 -6.67 29.39
CA GLN A 166 -11.32 -7.01 29.94
C GLN A 166 -12.52 -6.07 29.67
N MET A 167 -13.50 -6.68 28.99
CA MET A 167 -14.94 -6.40 29.14
C MET A 167 -15.33 -6.21 30.60
N ALA A 168 -16.18 -5.21 30.86
CA ALA A 168 -17.43 -5.27 31.63
C ALA A 168 -17.76 -3.88 32.18
#